data_AF-A0A562M8E3-F1
#
_entry.id   AF-A0A562M8E3-F1
#
_cell.length_a   1.000
_cell.length_b   1.000
_cell.length_c   1.000
_cell.angle_alpha   90.00
_cell.angle_beta   90.00
_cell.angle_gamma   90.00
#
_symmetry.space_group_name_H-M   'P 1'
#
loop_
_entity.id
_entity.type
_entity.pdbx_description
1 polymer ?
#
loop_
_entity_poly.entity_id
_entity_poly.type
_entity_poly.pdbx_seq_one_letter_code
_entity_poly.pdbx_strand_id
1 'polypeptide(L)'
;MEKEEFDFERFKEEAMRGLYEGKKMGGTDGVFAPMLKHLLESMLEGELDHHLQESKASGEINRKNGKTKKTVRSLQAGHFEL
;
A
#
# COMPACT_ATOMS: atom_id res chain seq x y z
N MET A 1 6.62 -15.18 3.04
CA MET A 1 5.55 -14.29 3.54
C MET A 1 4.49 -14.34 2.47
N GLU A 2 3.37 -15.01 2.76
CA GLU A 2 2.24 -15.05 1.83
C GLU A 2 1.77 -13.62 1.59
N LYS A 3 1.55 -13.28 0.32
CA LYS A 3 0.92 -12.02 -0.06
C LYS A 3 -0.56 -12.21 0.26
N GLU A 4 -0.99 -11.78 1.45
CA GLU A 4 -2.43 -11.70 1.74
C GLU A 4 -3.03 -10.79 0.67
N GLU A 5 -3.87 -11.37 -0.17
CA GLU A 5 -4.62 -10.63 -1.19
C GLU A 5 -5.52 -9.63 -0.48
N PHE A 6 -5.58 -8.40 -0.99
CA PHE A 6 -6.40 -7.37 -0.36
C PHE A 6 -7.88 -7.75 -0.50
N ASP A 7 -8.53 -8.05 0.62
CA ASP A 7 -9.94 -8.43 0.64
C ASP A 7 -10.82 -7.18 0.51
N PHE A 8 -11.23 -6.89 -0.73
CA PHE A 8 -12.07 -5.73 -1.06
C PHE A 8 -13.47 -5.80 -0.46
N GLU A 9 -14.05 -6.99 -0.33
CA GLU A 9 -15.41 -7.14 0.24
C GLU A 9 -15.38 -6.92 1.73
N ARG A 10 -14.42 -7.53 2.45
CA ARG A 10 -14.23 -7.26 3.87
C ARG A 10 -13.92 -5.78 4.13
N PHE A 11 -13.03 -5.19 3.33
CA PHE A 11 -12.74 -3.76 3.43
C PHE A 11 -14.01 -2.91 3.27
N LYS A 12 -14.85 -3.22 2.28
CA LYS A 12 -16.09 -2.49 2.01
C LYS A 12 -17.07 -2.60 3.18
N GLU A 13 -17.23 -3.77 3.77
CA GLU A 13 -18.05 -3.98 4.96
C GLU A 13 -17.53 -3.16 6.16
N GLU A 14 -16.22 -3.23 6.42
CA GLU A 14 -15.57 -2.50 7.51
C GLU A 14 -15.63 -0.98 7.32
N ALA A 15 -15.42 -0.52 6.08
CA ALA A 15 -15.49 0.90 5.72
C ALA A 15 -16.93 1.43 5.88
N MET A 16 -17.93 0.69 5.39
CA MET A 16 -19.34 1.06 5.56
C MET A 16 -19.72 1.16 7.03
N ARG A 17 -19.36 0.16 7.84
CA ARG A 17 -19.58 0.19 9.29
C ARG A 17 -18.89 1.39 9.94
N GLY A 18 -17.63 1.65 9.59
CA GLY A 18 -16.88 2.78 10.12
C GLY A 18 -17.52 4.14 9.79
N LEU A 19 -18.07 4.28 8.57
CA LEU A 19 -18.81 5.48 8.18
C LEU A 19 -20.10 5.65 8.97
N TYR A 20 -20.85 4.57 9.19
CA TYR A 20 -22.04 4.60 10.05
C TYR A 20 -21.71 4.95 11.51
N GLU A 21 -20.55 4.53 12.01
CA GLU A 21 -20.02 4.88 13.34
C GLU A 21 -19.47 6.31 13.42
N GLY A 22 -19.43 7.06 12.30
CA GLY A 22 -18.93 8.43 12.25
C GLY A 22 -17.41 8.55 12.19
N LYS A 23 -16.68 7.49 11.84
CA LYS A 23 -15.23 7.57 11.58
C LYS A 23 -14.95 8.48 10.39
N LYS A 24 -13.79 9.13 10.40
CA LYS A 24 -13.35 9.99 9.30
C LYS A 24 -13.10 9.14 8.05
N MET A 25 -13.40 9.71 6.88
CA MET A 25 -13.10 9.08 5.59
C MET A 25 -11.59 8.96 5.34
N GLY A 26 -10.84 10.04 5.62
CA GLY A 26 -9.40 10.12 5.41
C GLY A 26 -8.63 10.49 6.69
N GLY A 27 -7.33 10.70 6.53
CA GLY A 27 -6.38 10.83 7.64
C GLY A 27 -5.80 9.49 8.10
N THR A 28 -4.87 9.55 9.07
CA THR A 28 -4.10 8.40 9.59
C THR A 28 -4.99 7.21 9.93
N ASP A 29 -6.11 7.47 10.61
CA ASP A 29 -7.07 6.45 11.05
C ASP A 29 -8.38 6.50 10.25
N GLY A 30 -8.33 7.05 9.03
CA GLY A 30 -9.49 7.15 8.15
C GLY A 30 -9.91 5.78 7.62
N VAL A 31 -11.20 5.59 7.34
CA VAL A 31 -11.71 4.31 6.82
C VAL A 31 -11.07 3.89 5.49
N PHE A 32 -10.55 4.84 4.72
CA PHE A 32 -9.86 4.58 3.44
C PHE A 32 -8.35 4.38 3.57
N ALA A 33 -7.76 4.53 4.76
CA ALA A 33 -6.33 4.35 4.96
C ALA A 33 -5.81 2.97 4.50
N PRO A 34 -6.50 1.83 4.75
CA PRO A 34 -6.06 0.53 4.28
C PRO A 34 -6.01 0.42 2.75
N MET A 35 -7.01 0.98 2.05
CA MET A 35 -7.05 1.00 0.58
C MET A 35 -5.90 1.84 0.01
N LEU A 36 -5.65 3.02 0.58
CA LEU A 36 -4.57 3.88 0.12
C LEU A 36 -3.20 3.22 0.31
N LYS A 37 -2.98 2.57 1.45
CA LYS A 37 -1.76 1.80 1.71
C LYS A 37 -1.57 0.72 0.65
N HIS A 38 -2.62 -0.08 0.41
CA HIS A 38 -2.58 -1.15 -0.59
C HIS A 38 -2.26 -0.64 -2.01
N LEU A 39 -2.86 0.48 -2.42
CA LEU A 39 -2.59 1.10 -3.72
C LEU A 39 -1.13 1.52 -3.83
N LEU A 40 -0.59 2.21 -2.83
CA LEU A 40 0.79 2.70 -2.84
C LEU A 40 1.81 1.55 -2.80
N GLU A 41 1.59 0.53 -1.98
CA GLU A 41 2.43 -0.67 -1.96
C GLU A 41 2.42 -1.39 -3.31
N SER A 42 1.25 -1.47 -3.97
CA SER A 42 1.12 -2.08 -5.30
C SER A 42 1.87 -1.29 -6.38
N MET A 43 1.83 0.05 -6.32
CA MET A 43 2.61 0.91 -7.22
C MET A 43 4.12 0.71 -7.02
N LEU A 44 4.60 0.71 -5.77
CA LEU A 44 6.01 0.50 -5.45
C LEU A 44 6.49 -0.90 -5.87
N GLU A 45 5.66 -1.94 -5.71
CA GLU A 45 5.97 -3.28 -6.20
C GLU A 45 6.08 -3.31 -7.72
N GLY A 46 5.17 -2.64 -8.44
CA GLY A 46 5.21 -2.52 -9.89
C GLY A 46 6.46 -1.78 -10.40
N GLU A 47 6.81 -0.66 -9.78
CA GLU A 47 8.04 0.10 -10.10
C GLU A 47 9.30 -0.75 -9.86
N LEU A 48 9.36 -1.49 -8.75
CA LEU A 48 10.47 -2.40 -8.45
C LEU A 48 10.59 -3.53 -9.48
N ASP A 49 9.48 -4.15 -9.85
CA ASP A 49 9.46 -5.25 -10.82
C ASP A 49 9.90 -4.76 -12.21
N HIS A 50 9.42 -3.59 -12.63
CA HIS A 50 9.86 -2.93 -13.86
C HIS A 50 11.37 -2.66 -13.84
N HIS A 51 11.89 -2.04 -12.78
CA HIS A 51 13.31 -1.72 -12.67
C HIS A 51 14.19 -2.99 -12.72
N LEU A 52 13.77 -4.08 -12.08
CA LEU A 52 14.50 -5.35 -12.14
C LEU A 52 14.47 -6.00 -13.52
N GLN A 53 13.40 -5.81 -14.29
CA GLN A 53 13.34 -6.26 -15.69
C GLN A 53 14.31 -5.45 -16.55
N GLU A 54 14.38 -4.14 -16.36
CA GLU A 54 15.32 -3.26 -17.06
C GLU A 54 16.79 -3.61 -16.74
N SER A 55 17.15 -3.78 -15.46
CA SER A 55 18.50 -4.20 -15.06
C SER A 55 18.89 -5.54 -15.70
N LYS A 56 17.96 -6.51 -15.77
CA LYS A 56 18.23 -7.78 -16.45
C LYS A 56 18.46 -7.59 -17.94
N ALA A 57 17.69 -6.71 -18.59
CA ALA A 57 17.83 -6.41 -20.01
C ALA A 57 19.14 -5.69 -20.34
N SER A 58 19.68 -4.88 -19.42
CA SER A 58 20.99 -4.21 -19.56
C SER A 58 22.19 -5.12 -19.20
N GLY A 59 21.95 -6.35 -18.75
CA GLY A 59 22.99 -7.30 -18.35
C GLY A 59 23.49 -7.14 -16.92
N GLU A 60 22.84 -6.30 -16.11
CA GLU A 60 23.15 -6.13 -14.70
C GLU A 60 22.58 -7.28 -13.85
N ILE A 61 23.39 -7.79 -12.92
CA ILE A 61 22.95 -8.83 -11.96
C ILE A 61 22.38 -8.13 -10.72
N ASN A 62 21.09 -7.76 -10.79
CA ASN A 62 20.37 -7.15 -9.68
C ASN A 62 19.27 -8.09 -9.13
N ARG A 63 19.12 -8.16 -7.79
CA ARG A 63 18.15 -9.03 -7.10
C ARG A 63 17.49 -8.28 -5.93
N LYS A 64 16.24 -8.65 -5.63
CA LYS A 64 15.49 -8.10 -4.49
C LYS A 64 16.20 -8.38 -3.16
N ASN A 65 16.31 -7.36 -2.30
CA ASN A 65 16.97 -7.43 -0.99
C ASN A 65 15.99 -7.17 0.17
N GLY A 66 14.89 -7.92 0.22
CA GLY A 66 13.88 -7.80 1.28
C GLY A 66 12.99 -6.56 1.16
N LYS A 67 12.31 -6.21 2.26
CA LYS A 67 11.41 -5.05 2.40
C LYS A 67 11.82 -4.24 3.64
N THR A 68 11.58 -2.94 3.61
CA THR A 68 11.76 -2.04 4.77
C THR A 68 10.45 -1.31 5.03
N LYS A 69 10.30 -0.79 6.25
CA LYS A 69 9.13 -0.02 6.66
C LYS A 69 9.48 1.46 6.73
N LYS A 70 8.57 2.32 6.28
CA LYS A 70 8.71 3.78 6.38
C LYS A 70 7.38 4.42 6.73
N THR A 71 7.38 5.20 7.81
CA THR A 71 6.24 6.08 8.11
C THR A 71 6.28 7.32 7.22
N VAL A 72 5.25 7.52 6.42
CA VAL A 72 5.09 8.64 5.48
C VAL A 72 4.01 9.58 5.98
N ARG A 73 4.18 10.88 5.74
CA ARG A 73 3.16 11.92 5.98
C ARG A 73 2.61 12.42 4.66
N SER A 74 1.29 12.42 4.54
CA SER A 74 0.52 13.00 3.45
C SER A 74 -0.40 14.09 3.98
N LEU A 75 -0.62 15.13 3.17
CA LEU A 75 -1.47 16.27 3.55
C LEU A 75 -2.93 15.84 3.76
N GLN A 76 -3.44 14.93 2.92
CA GLN A 76 -4.83 14.48 2.93
C GLN A 76 -5.01 13.17 3.71
N ALA A 77 -4.01 12.31 3.71
CA ALA A 77 -4.09 10.97 4.30
C ALA A 77 -3.43 10.85 5.69
N GLY A 78 -2.86 11.92 6.23
CA GLY A 78 -2.20 11.89 7.53
C GLY A 78 -0.91 11.07 7.49
N HIS A 79 -0.64 10.30 8.54
CA HIS A 79 0.57 9.51 8.69
C HIS A 79 0.25 8.03 8.55
N PHE A 80 1.02 7.29 7.75
CA PHE A 80 0.81 5.85 7.58
C PHE A 80 2.13 5.13 7.31
N GLU A 81 2.18 3.85 7.65
CA GLU A 81 3.31 2.97 7.35
C GLU A 81 3.17 2.40 5.94
N LEU A 82 4.26 2.48 5.16
CA LEU A 82 4.50 1.71 3.94
C LEU A 82 5.62 0.69 4.20
#